data_AF-A0A645FBW6-F1
#
_entry.id   AF-A0A645FBW6-F1
#
_cell.length_a   1.000
_cell.length_b   1.000
_cell.length_c   1.000
_cell.angle_alpha   90.00
_cell.angle_beta   90.00
_cell.angle_gamma   90.00
#
_symmetry.space_group_name_H-M   'P 1'
#
loop_
_entity.id
_entity.type
_entity.pdbx_description
1 polymer ?
#
loop_
_entity_poly.entity_id
_entity_poly.type
_entity_poly.pdbx_seq_one_letter_code
_entity_poly.pdbx_strand_id
1 'polypeptide(L)'
;MSVVAKIGLLVSMQWGLLIALMGLGLDRVGKAVRTAPRDVLIAAHAIKGQQGAAFGLHRAMDAVGALAGPLLAFLILAASPENYELLLIISLVFAALGLIALLVKVPPLQNGRERWLNGCRRRGMVLALLGCYSKTCELNAPIGFF
;
A
#
# COMPACT_ATOMS: atom_id res chain seq x y z
N MET A 1 -37.52 -6.84 29.91
CA MET A 1 -37.21 -6.90 28.45
C MET A 1 -36.11 -5.94 27.99
N SER A 2 -36.01 -4.70 28.48
CA SER A 2 -34.97 -3.73 28.03
C SER A 2 -33.52 -4.04 28.48
N VAL A 3 -33.31 -4.69 29.64
CA VAL A 3 -31.96 -5.06 30.13
C VAL A 3 -31.32 -6.16 29.29
N VAL A 4 -32.11 -7.13 28.84
CA VAL A 4 -31.64 -8.22 27.97
C VAL A 4 -31.19 -7.67 26.61
N ALA A 5 -31.92 -6.69 26.06
CA ALA A 5 -31.52 -5.99 24.84
C ALA A 5 -30.23 -5.19 25.03
N LYS A 6 -30.04 -4.50 26.16
CA LYS A 6 -28.81 -3.75 26.46
C LYS A 6 -27.59 -4.66 26.62
N ILE A 7 -27.73 -5.80 27.31
CA ILE A 7 -26.65 -6.78 27.48
C ILE A 7 -26.32 -7.47 26.15
N GLY A 8 -27.33 -7.82 25.35
CA GLY A 8 -27.11 -8.36 24.00
C GLY A 8 -26.35 -7.41 23.07
N LEU A 9 -26.62 -6.11 23.16
CA LEU A 9 -25.93 -5.08 22.37
C LEU A 9 -24.46 -4.93 22.76
N LEU A 10 -24.15 -5.01 24.07
CA LEU A 10 -22.76 -4.98 24.55
C LEU A 10 -21.95 -6.21 24.12
N VAL A 11 -22.57 -7.40 24.11
CA VAL A 11 -21.93 -8.64 23.63
C VAL A 11 -21.69 -8.58 22.12
N SER A 12 -22.61 -8.00 21.34
CA SER A 12 -22.43 -7.80 19.89
C SER A 12 -21.29 -6.82 19.58
N MET A 13 -21.15 -5.76 20.39
CA MET A 13 -20.12 -4.74 20.25
C MET A 13 -18.69 -5.28 20.45
N GLN A 14 -18.53 -6.33 21.27
CA GLN A 14 -17.25 -7.01 21.51
C GLN A 14 -16.70 -7.72 20.26
N TRP A 15 -17.60 -8.36 19.49
CA TRP A 15 -17.23 -8.98 18.21
C TRP A 15 -16.97 -7.93 17.13
N GLY A 16 -17.73 -6.83 17.14
CA GLY A 16 -17.51 -5.70 16.24
C GLY A 16 -16.12 -5.08 16.39
N LEU A 17 -15.62 -4.97 17.63
CA LEU A 17 -14.28 -4.45 17.90
C LEU A 17 -13.18 -5.35 17.34
N LEU A 18 -13.31 -6.67 17.49
CA LEU A 18 -12.33 -7.63 16.95
C LEU A 18 -12.29 -7.58 15.42
N ILE A 19 -13.46 -7.54 14.77
CA ILE A 19 -13.56 -7.44 13.31
C ILE A 19 -12.98 -6.12 12.82
N ALA A 20 -13.26 -5.01 13.51
CA ALA A 20 -12.69 -3.70 13.18
C ALA A 20 -11.17 -3.69 13.32
N LEU A 21 -10.63 -4.19 14.43
CA LEU A 21 -9.18 -4.25 14.66
C LEU A 21 -8.49 -5.14 13.62
N MET A 22 -9.08 -6.28 13.28
CA MET A 22 -8.56 -7.17 12.25
C MET A 22 -8.64 -6.51 10.87
N GLY A 23 -9.77 -5.90 10.52
CA GLY A 23 -9.97 -5.17 9.27
C GLY A 23 -8.97 -4.02 9.10
N LEU A 24 -8.77 -3.20 10.13
CA LEU A 24 -7.74 -2.15 10.11
C LEU A 24 -6.34 -2.74 9.96
N GLY A 25 -6.04 -3.85 10.63
CA GLY A 25 -4.77 -4.57 10.47
C GLY A 25 -4.54 -4.99 9.01
N LEU A 26 -5.53 -5.61 8.39
CA LEU A 26 -5.49 -6.01 6.98
C LEU A 26 -5.36 -4.80 6.04
N ASP A 27 -6.08 -3.70 6.28
CA ASP A 27 -5.97 -2.49 5.47
C ASP A 27 -4.59 -1.85 5.54
N ARG A 28 -3.97 -1.87 6.74
CA ARG A 28 -2.61 -1.36 6.94
C ARG A 28 -1.58 -2.25 6.26
N VAL A 29 -1.70 -3.58 6.41
CA VAL A 29 -0.83 -4.56 5.74
C VAL A 29 -0.97 -4.45 4.22
N GLY A 30 -2.19 -4.36 3.71
CA GLY A 30 -2.46 -4.20 2.27
C GLY A 30 -1.84 -2.94 1.69
N LYS A 31 -1.88 -1.81 2.43
CA LYS A 31 -1.16 -0.59 2.03
C LYS A 31 0.36 -0.80 2.08
N ALA A 32 0.90 -1.41 3.13
CA ALA A 32 2.34 -1.64 3.27
C ALA A 32 2.92 -2.52 2.15
N VAL A 33 2.19 -3.58 1.75
CA VAL A 33 2.64 -4.52 0.71
C VAL A 33 2.80 -3.85 -0.65
N ARG A 34 1.96 -2.86 -0.99
CA ARG A 34 2.02 -2.17 -2.29
C ARG A 34 2.90 -0.92 -2.29
N THR A 35 3.02 -0.21 -1.16
CA THR A 35 3.78 1.04 -1.10
C THR A 35 5.29 0.79 -1.02
N ALA A 36 5.74 -0.18 -0.22
CA ALA A 36 7.17 -0.49 -0.06
C ALA A 36 7.90 -0.80 -1.40
N PRO A 37 7.39 -1.70 -2.27
CA PRO A 37 8.04 -1.94 -3.56
C PRO A 37 7.92 -0.75 -4.51
N ARG A 38 6.80 -0.02 -4.51
CA ARG A 38 6.57 1.14 -5.37
C ARG A 38 7.57 2.26 -5.07
N ASP A 39 7.78 2.57 -3.79
CA ASP A 39 8.66 3.66 -3.36
C ASP A 39 10.13 3.35 -3.68
N VAL A 40 10.56 2.08 -3.50
CA VAL A 40 11.90 1.64 -3.90
C VAL A 40 12.10 1.72 -5.41
N LEU A 41 11.09 1.35 -6.21
CA LEU A 41 11.16 1.46 -7.67
C LEU A 41 11.32 2.91 -8.13
N ILE A 42 10.62 3.86 -7.49
CA ILE A 42 10.74 5.29 -7.80
C ILE A 42 12.14 5.79 -7.44
N ALA A 43 12.65 5.46 -6.26
CA ALA A 43 14.01 5.84 -5.85
C ALA A 43 15.08 5.26 -6.77
N ALA A 44 14.89 4.03 -7.26
CA ALA A 44 15.84 3.34 -8.12
C ALA A 44 15.91 3.93 -9.55
N HIS A 45 14.81 4.53 -10.04
CA HIS A 45 14.74 5.08 -11.41
C HIS A 45 14.83 6.61 -11.46
N ALA A 46 14.72 7.30 -10.32
CA ALA A 46 14.85 8.75 -10.26
C ALA A 46 16.30 9.20 -10.53
N ILE A 47 16.43 10.35 -11.20
CA ILE A 47 17.73 10.99 -11.47
C ILE A 47 18.39 11.39 -10.14
N LYS A 48 19.71 11.15 -10.02
CA LYS A 48 20.49 11.55 -8.83
C LYS A 48 20.32 13.05 -8.56
N GLY A 49 19.92 13.39 -7.34
CA GLY A 49 19.66 14.78 -6.93
C GLY A 49 18.23 15.29 -7.19
N GLN A 50 17.37 14.53 -7.89
CA GLN A 50 15.96 14.90 -8.15
C GLN A 50 14.95 13.91 -7.54
N GLN A 51 15.39 13.06 -6.61
CA GLN A 51 14.54 12.06 -5.96
C GLN A 51 13.36 12.71 -5.22
N GLY A 52 13.59 13.81 -4.51
CA GLY A 52 12.53 14.55 -3.82
C GLY A 52 11.45 15.10 -4.76
N ALA A 53 11.82 15.58 -5.95
CA ALA A 53 10.87 16.04 -6.96
C ALA A 53 10.07 14.87 -7.56
N ALA A 54 10.72 13.73 -7.82
CA ALA A 54 10.06 12.52 -8.32
C ALA A 54 9.04 11.97 -7.31
N PHE A 55 9.41 11.89 -6.03
CA PHE A 55 8.50 11.50 -4.95
C PHE A 55 7.38 12.53 -4.74
N GLY A 56 7.69 13.82 -4.82
CA GLY A 56 6.71 14.90 -4.69
C GLY A 56 5.63 14.85 -5.77
N LEU A 57 6.04 14.72 -7.04
CA LEU A 57 5.10 14.59 -8.17
C LEU A 57 4.21 13.35 -8.01
N HIS A 58 4.81 12.22 -7.66
CA HIS A 58 4.10 10.98 -7.46
C HIS A 58 3.07 11.05 -6.32
N ARG A 59 3.46 11.65 -5.20
CA ARG A 59 2.56 11.88 -4.06
C ARG A 59 1.44 12.86 -4.40
N ALA A 60 1.72 13.88 -5.20
CA ALA A 60 0.71 14.82 -5.69
C ALA A 60 -0.31 14.12 -6.58
N MET A 61 0.12 13.25 -7.50
CA MET A 61 -0.78 12.45 -8.34
C MET A 61 -1.67 11.52 -7.50
N ASP A 62 -1.09 10.84 -6.49
CA ASP A 62 -1.85 9.98 -5.58
C ASP A 62 -2.90 10.78 -4.79
N ALA A 63 -2.56 11.98 -4.33
CA ALA A 63 -3.48 12.86 -3.61
C ALA A 63 -4.61 13.39 -4.50
N VAL A 64 -4.30 13.79 -5.73
CA VAL A 64 -5.29 14.23 -6.72
C VAL A 64 -6.28 13.11 -7.02
N GLY A 65 -5.81 11.87 -7.21
CA GLY A 65 -6.69 10.72 -7.40
C GLY A 65 -7.61 10.46 -6.20
N ALA A 66 -7.08 10.57 -4.98
CA ALA A 66 -7.85 10.38 -3.74
C ALA A 66 -8.93 11.45 -3.55
N LEU A 67 -8.70 12.69 -4.01
CA LEU A 67 -9.68 13.77 -3.97
C LEU A 67 -10.68 13.70 -5.13
N ALA A 68 -10.22 13.36 -6.33
CA ALA A 68 -11.05 13.31 -7.54
C ALA A 68 -12.13 12.23 -7.46
N GLY A 69 -11.86 11.09 -6.82
CA GLY A 69 -12.84 9.99 -6.69
C GLY A 69 -14.14 10.41 -5.99
N PRO A 70 -14.09 10.86 -4.71
CA PRO A 70 -15.26 11.36 -4.01
C PRO A 70 -15.90 12.56 -4.70
N LEU A 71 -15.10 13.47 -5.27
CA LEU A 71 -15.63 14.64 -5.99
C LEU A 71 -16.47 14.22 -7.21
N LEU A 72 -15.98 13.28 -8.02
CA LEU A 72 -16.74 12.71 -9.14
C LEU A 72 -17.99 11.99 -8.65
N ALA A 73 -17.90 11.22 -7.55
CA ALA A 73 -19.06 10.55 -6.97
C ALA A 73 -20.15 11.55 -6.55
N PHE A 74 -19.77 12.64 -5.90
CA PHE A 74 -20.68 13.73 -5.54
C PHE A 74 -21.31 14.39 -6.78
N LEU A 75 -20.53 14.67 -7.82
CA LEU A 75 -21.04 15.26 -9.06
C LEU A 75 -22.05 14.34 -9.77
N ILE A 76 -21.77 13.04 -9.83
CA ILE A 76 -22.68 12.04 -10.42
C ILE A 76 -23.99 11.98 -9.62
N LEU A 77 -23.89 11.94 -8.29
CA LEU A 77 -25.07 11.87 -7.42
C LEU A 77 -25.88 13.18 -7.44
N ALA A 78 -25.22 14.33 -7.61
CA ALA A 78 -25.88 15.62 -7.77
C ALA A 78 -26.64 15.74 -9.11
N ALA A 79 -26.12 15.14 -10.19
CA ALA A 79 -26.78 15.14 -11.50
C ALA A 79 -27.96 14.15 -11.57
N SER A 80 -27.87 13.02 -10.87
CA SER A 80 -28.89 11.98 -10.86
C SER A 80 -29.15 11.49 -9.42
N PRO A 81 -29.93 12.23 -8.62
CA PRO A 81 -30.32 11.78 -7.29
C PRO A 81 -31.07 10.45 -7.38
N GLU A 82 -30.89 9.58 -6.38
CA GLU A 82 -31.50 8.23 -6.23
C GLU A 82 -30.93 7.07 -7.07
N ASN A 83 -30.00 7.30 -8.01
CA ASN A 83 -29.43 6.24 -8.86
C ASN A 83 -28.08 5.68 -8.34
N TYR A 84 -28.08 5.08 -7.15
CA TYR A 84 -26.87 4.50 -6.54
C TYR A 84 -26.30 3.30 -7.30
N GLU A 85 -27.14 2.55 -8.02
CA GLU A 85 -26.72 1.42 -8.85
C GLU A 85 -25.74 1.86 -9.94
N LEU A 86 -26.01 3.00 -10.57
CA LEU A 86 -25.19 3.54 -11.64
C LEU A 86 -23.82 3.98 -11.10
N LEU A 87 -23.78 4.59 -9.90
CA LEU A 87 -22.55 4.94 -9.21
C LEU A 87 -21.71 3.69 -8.86
N LEU A 88 -22.36 2.63 -8.37
CA LEU A 88 -21.72 1.36 -8.05
C LEU A 88 -21.12 0.69 -9.30
N ILE A 89 -21.87 0.64 -10.40
CA ILE A 89 -21.39 0.06 -11.66
C ILE A 89 -20.18 0.83 -12.19
N ILE A 90 -20.26 2.17 -12.23
CA ILE A 90 -19.13 3.01 -12.69
C ILE A 90 -17.90 2.76 -11.81
N SER A 91 -18.05 2.80 -10.49
CA SER A 91 -16.93 2.55 -9.56
C SER A 91 -16.34 1.14 -9.74
N LEU A 92 -17.17 0.13 -9.99
CA LEU A 92 -16.73 -1.24 -10.22
C LEU A 92 -15.93 -1.36 -11.53
N VAL A 93 -16.37 -0.69 -12.60
CA VAL A 93 -15.63 -0.64 -13.87
C VAL A 93 -14.26 0.01 -13.69
N PHE A 94 -14.18 1.15 -13.01
CA PHE A 94 -12.90 1.81 -12.71
C PHE A 94 -11.97 0.90 -11.87
N ALA A 95 -12.51 0.21 -10.86
CA ALA A 95 -11.75 -0.73 -10.06
C ALA A 95 -11.24 -1.93 -10.89
N ALA A 96 -12.08 -2.49 -11.76
CA ALA A 96 -11.72 -3.60 -12.64
C ALA A 96 -10.64 -3.20 -13.64
N LEU A 97 -10.74 -2.02 -14.26
CA LEU A 97 -9.70 -1.48 -15.15
C LEU A 97 -8.36 -1.35 -14.44
N GLY A 98 -8.36 -0.85 -13.19
CA GLY A 98 -7.16 -0.77 -12.37
C GLY A 98 -6.55 -2.15 -12.08
N LEU A 99 -7.38 -3.15 -11.80
CA LEU A 99 -6.93 -4.53 -11.57
C LEU A 99 -6.34 -5.16 -12.84
N ILE A 100 -7.00 -4.97 -13.99
CA ILE A 100 -6.52 -5.48 -15.28
C ILE A 100 -5.16 -4.86 -15.61
N ALA A 101 -5.02 -3.54 -15.44
CA ALA A 101 -3.76 -2.85 -15.66
C ALA A 101 -2.62 -3.39 -14.77
N LEU A 102 -2.92 -3.72 -13.51
CA LEU A 102 -1.96 -4.35 -12.60
C LEU A 102 -1.54 -5.74 -13.08
N LEU A 103 -2.50 -6.59 -13.44
CA LEU A 103 -2.24 -7.96 -13.88
C LEU A 103 -1.45 -8.03 -15.18
N VAL A 104 -1.72 -7.14 -16.13
CA VAL A 104 -1.01 -7.10 -17.42
C VAL A 104 0.43 -6.62 -17.27
N LYS A 105 0.70 -5.70 -16.33
CA LYS A 105 1.98 -5.00 -16.25
C LYS A 105 3.00 -5.62 -15.28
N VAL A 106 2.59 -6.57 -14.44
CA VAL A 106 3.48 -7.23 -13.48
C VAL A 106 3.91 -8.60 -14.01
N PRO A 107 5.15 -8.76 -14.52
CA PRO A 107 5.72 -10.08 -14.73
C PRO A 107 5.95 -10.78 -13.38
N PRO A 108 5.86 -12.12 -13.31
CA PRO A 108 6.10 -12.87 -12.07
C PRO A 108 7.50 -12.54 -11.53
N LEU A 109 7.56 -12.17 -10.24
CA LEU A 109 8.80 -11.85 -9.54
C LEU A 109 9.69 -13.11 -9.42
N GLN A 110 10.56 -13.31 -10.39
CA GLN A 110 11.58 -14.36 -10.33
C GLN A 110 12.88 -13.77 -9.73
N ASN A 111 13.44 -14.45 -8.72
CA ASN A 111 14.86 -14.38 -8.31
C ASN A 111 15.33 -13.33 -7.28
N GLY A 112 14.44 -12.58 -6.63
CA GLY A 112 14.85 -11.66 -5.53
C GLY A 112 15.31 -12.39 -4.26
N ARG A 113 14.64 -13.50 -3.91
CA ARG A 113 14.91 -14.29 -2.69
C ARG A 113 16.19 -15.13 -2.80
N GLU A 114 16.47 -15.69 -3.96
CA GLU A 114 17.71 -16.45 -4.19
C GLU A 114 18.97 -15.57 -4.11
N ARG A 115 18.89 -14.31 -4.56
CA ARG A 115 20.03 -13.37 -4.53
C ARG A 115 20.41 -12.96 -3.10
N TRP A 116 19.43 -12.76 -2.22
CA TRP A 116 19.65 -12.51 -0.79
C TRP A 116 20.19 -13.75 -0.05
N LEU A 117 19.61 -14.93 -0.31
CA LEU A 117 20.06 -16.18 0.31
C LEU A 117 21.48 -16.56 -0.10
N ASN A 118 21.84 -16.39 -1.38
CA ASN A 118 23.20 -16.64 -1.88
C ASN A 118 24.22 -15.61 -1.36
N GLY A 119 23.79 -14.38 -1.08
CA GLY A 119 24.61 -13.36 -0.40
C GLY A 119 24.97 -13.73 1.03
N CYS A 120 24.02 -14.27 1.80
CA CYS A 120 24.26 -14.80 3.15
C CYS A 120 25.06 -16.11 3.15
N ARG A 121 24.92 -16.96 2.13
CA ARG A 121 25.66 -18.23 2.05
C ARG A 121 27.16 -18.05 1.81
N ARG A 122 27.56 -16.97 1.14
CA ARG A 122 28.96 -16.71 0.75
C ARG A 122 29.80 -16.03 1.85
N ARG A 123 29.17 -15.47 2.88
CA ARG A 123 29.83 -14.86 4.05
C ARG A 123 29.33 -15.58 5.30
N GLY A 124 30.18 -16.42 5.88
CA GLY A 124 29.86 -17.30 7.00
C GLY A 124 28.93 -16.68 8.05
N MET A 125 27.86 -17.42 8.36
CA MET A 125 26.68 -17.03 9.12
C MET A 125 26.96 -16.48 10.54
N VAL A 126 28.15 -16.70 11.08
CA VAL A 126 28.49 -16.36 12.47
C VAL A 126 29.21 -15.00 12.59
N LEU A 127 29.92 -14.52 11.57
CA LEU A 127 30.56 -13.19 11.60
C LEU A 127 29.67 -12.05 11.08
N ALA A 128 28.59 -12.36 10.35
CA ALA A 128 27.77 -11.35 9.67
C ALA A 128 26.84 -10.56 10.61
N LEU A 129 26.43 -11.13 11.75
CA LEU A 129 25.46 -10.48 12.65
C LEU A 129 26.06 -9.33 13.47
N LEU A 130 27.37 -9.34 13.72
CA LEU A 130 28.04 -8.24 14.44
C LEU A 130 28.90 -7.34 13.52
N GLY A 131 29.38 -7.85 12.37
CA GLY A 131 30.29 -7.11 11.48
C GLY A 131 29.66 -6.54 10.21
N CYS A 132 28.53 -7.06 9.73
CA CYS A 132 27.99 -6.65 8.42
C CYS A 132 27.17 -5.35 8.48
N TYR A 133 26.59 -5.00 9.63
CA TYR A 133 25.89 -3.71 9.78
C TYR A 133 26.82 -2.51 9.57
N SER A 134 28.10 -2.64 9.95
CA SER A 134 29.09 -1.55 9.84
C SER A 134 29.60 -1.33 8.41
N LYS A 135 29.83 -2.38 7.62
CA LYS A 135 30.59 -2.24 6.34
C LYS A 135 29.76 -2.22 5.06
N THR A 136 28.51 -2.67 5.07
CA THR A 136 27.60 -2.44 3.93
C THR A 136 26.87 -1.10 3.97
N CYS A 137 27.02 -0.32 5.05
CA CYS A 137 26.53 1.06 5.12
C CYS A 137 27.50 2.11 4.55
N GLU A 138 28.79 1.79 4.36
CA GLU A 138 29.82 2.78 3.96
C GLU A 138 30.20 2.78 2.46
N LEU A 139 29.84 1.77 1.67
CA LEU A 139 30.12 1.77 0.22
C LEU A 139 28.82 1.83 -0.59
N ASN A 140 28.48 3.06 -0.97
CA ASN A 140 27.40 3.46 -1.89
C ASN A 140 26.02 3.75 -1.26
N ALA A 141 25.99 4.55 -0.19
CA ALA A 141 24.81 5.31 0.21
C ALA A 141 24.85 6.76 -0.32
N PRO A 142 24.37 7.06 -1.54
CA PRO A 142 23.75 8.34 -1.83
C PRO A 142 22.23 8.16 -1.66
N ILE A 143 21.81 7.88 -0.44
CA ILE A 143 20.41 7.97 -0.03
C ILE A 143 20.41 8.85 1.22
N GLY A 144 20.61 10.14 0.96
CA GLY A 144 20.22 11.18 1.88
C GLY A 144 18.72 11.03 2.10
N PHE A 145 18.37 10.58 3.30
CA PHE A 145 17.01 10.53 3.79
C PHE A 145 16.55 11.98 4.02
N PHE A 146 15.84 12.53 3.04
CA PHE A 146 14.97 13.70 3.18
C PHE A 146 13.82 13.58 2.18
#